data_AF-A0A3C1GQR3-F1
#
_entry.id   AF-A0A3C1GQR3-F1
#
_cell.length_a   1.000
_cell.length_b   1.000
_cell.length_c   1.000
_cell.angle_alpha   90.00
_cell.angle_beta   90.00
_cell.angle_gamma   90.00
#
_symmetry.space_group_name_H-M   'P 1'
#
loop_
_entity.id
_entity.type
_entity.pdbx_description
1 polymer ?
#
loop_
_entity_poly.entity_id
_entity_poly.type
_entity_poly.pdbx_seq_one_letter_code
_entity_poly.pdbx_strand_id
1 'polypeptide(L)'
;MPTIALDAVTARQLLKIASAGTPAGQAVYLGADAHRRLYSDLPQVACYDGCQECCGAVWWSEWELAQLTADERAKLAEQERVTRCVFAVDGRCEVYDRRPFACRVYGAVEGLPCGDGATCPAGPLPLREADRRRAVYLRQALRRSGALDEGGKDGRDTR
;
A
#
# COMPACT_ATOMS: atom_id res chain seq x y z
N MET A 1 -13.96 25.45 -28.10
CA MET A 1 -12.74 24.72 -27.72
C MET A 1 -12.22 24.00 -28.96
N PRO A 2 -10.93 24.12 -29.34
CA PRO A 2 -10.45 23.49 -30.56
C PRO A 2 -10.34 21.98 -30.34
N THR A 3 -10.99 21.22 -31.22
CA THR A 3 -10.87 19.76 -31.29
C THR A 3 -9.52 19.45 -31.93
N ILE A 4 -8.57 18.94 -31.16
CA ILE A 4 -7.29 18.47 -31.72
C ILE A 4 -7.59 17.18 -32.48
N ALA A 5 -7.53 17.23 -33.80
CA ALA A 5 -7.64 16.06 -34.64
C ALA A 5 -6.35 15.22 -34.48
N LEU A 6 -6.46 14.06 -33.83
CA LEU A 6 -5.36 13.11 -33.74
C LEU A 6 -5.14 12.49 -35.12
N ASP A 7 -3.90 12.52 -35.60
CA ASP A 7 -3.56 11.89 -36.86
C ASP A 7 -3.67 10.34 -36.77
N ALA A 8 -3.78 9.71 -37.95
CA ALA A 8 -3.98 8.27 -38.06
C ALA A 8 -2.81 7.45 -37.47
N VAL A 9 -1.62 8.03 -37.34
CA VAL A 9 -0.43 7.38 -36.76
C VAL A 9 -0.57 7.33 -35.25
N THR A 10 -0.96 8.44 -34.64
CA THR A 10 -1.20 8.58 -33.21
C THR A 10 -2.39 7.72 -32.79
N ALA A 11 -3.48 7.72 -33.57
CA ALA A 11 -4.62 6.83 -33.33
C ALA A 11 -4.22 5.34 -33.37
N ARG A 12 -3.38 4.94 -34.35
CA ARG A 12 -2.86 3.56 -34.44
C ARG A 12 -1.91 3.21 -33.29
N GLN A 13 -1.09 4.15 -32.82
CA GLN A 13 -0.21 3.93 -31.68
C GLN A 13 -0.99 3.75 -30.39
N LEU A 14 -2.03 4.57 -30.16
CA LEU A 14 -2.92 4.42 -29.01
C LEU A 14 -3.70 3.11 -29.05
N LEU A 15 -4.18 2.69 -30.22
CA LEU A 15 -4.80 1.38 -30.41
C LEU A 15 -3.82 0.23 -30.18
N LYS A 16 -2.57 0.34 -30.61
CA LYS A 16 -1.51 -0.64 -30.29
C LYS A 16 -1.21 -0.73 -28.78
N ILE A 17 -1.19 0.40 -28.07
CA ILE A 17 -1.02 0.41 -26.61
C ILE A 17 -2.22 -0.22 -25.92
N ALA A 18 -3.44 0.09 -26.38
CA ALA A 18 -4.68 -0.46 -25.82
C ALA A 18 -4.89 -1.95 -26.14
N SER A 19 -4.34 -2.45 -27.26
CA SER A 19 -4.44 -3.86 -27.69
C SER A 19 -3.24 -4.71 -27.32
N ALA A 20 -2.15 -4.12 -26.83
CA ALA A 20 -1.08 -4.84 -26.19
C ALA A 20 -1.60 -5.37 -24.85
N GLY A 21 -2.21 -6.56 -24.89
CA GLY A 21 -2.60 -7.30 -23.70
C GLY A 21 -1.46 -7.30 -22.70
N THR A 22 -1.80 -7.02 -21.45
CA THR A 22 -0.91 -7.03 -20.28
C THR A 22 0.02 -8.25 -20.36
N PRO A 23 1.35 -8.11 -20.57
CA PRO A 23 2.27 -9.23 -20.68
C PRO A 23 2.07 -10.22 -19.53
N ALA A 24 2.02 -11.51 -19.88
CA ALA A 24 2.02 -12.60 -18.91
C ALA A 24 3.23 -12.43 -17.96
N GLY A 25 2.95 -12.11 -16.70
CA GLY A 25 3.93 -11.62 -15.71
C GLY A 25 3.47 -10.33 -15.00
N GLN A 26 2.49 -9.64 -15.58
CA GLN A 26 1.88 -8.42 -15.09
C GLN A 26 0.45 -8.71 -14.59
N ALA A 27 0.29 -9.85 -13.90
CA ALA A 27 -0.97 -10.24 -13.30
C ALA A 27 -1.40 -9.15 -12.31
N VAL A 28 -2.48 -8.48 -12.66
CA VAL A 28 -3.14 -7.46 -11.88
C VAL A 28 -3.50 -8.07 -10.53
N TYR A 29 -2.78 -7.63 -9.49
CA TYR A 29 -2.91 -8.07 -8.12
C TYR A 29 -4.25 -7.57 -7.53
N LEU A 30 -5.34 -8.29 -7.77
CA LEU A 30 -6.65 -8.03 -7.17
C LEU A 30 -7.08 -9.22 -6.32
N GLY A 31 -7.36 -8.96 -5.03
CA GLY A 31 -7.86 -9.96 -4.06
C GLY A 31 -6.90 -10.30 -2.91
N ALA A 32 -7.36 -11.14 -1.96
CA ALA A 32 -6.57 -11.54 -0.78
C ALA A 32 -5.23 -12.22 -1.12
N ASP A 33 -5.16 -12.92 -2.26
CA ASP A 33 -3.94 -13.58 -2.73
C ASP A 33 -2.87 -12.62 -3.23
N ALA A 34 -3.28 -11.44 -3.72
CA ALA A 34 -2.39 -10.36 -4.09
C ALA A 34 -1.72 -9.72 -2.88
N HIS A 35 -2.48 -9.57 -1.80
CA HIS A 35 -1.97 -8.99 -0.56
C HIS A 35 -0.99 -9.94 0.15
N ARG A 36 -1.26 -11.25 0.15
CA ARG A 36 -0.32 -12.26 0.69
C ARG A 36 1.06 -12.20 0.01
N ARG A 37 1.11 -11.94 -1.29
CA ARG A 37 2.35 -11.81 -2.07
C ARG A 37 3.15 -10.54 -1.76
N LEU A 38 2.54 -9.52 -1.14
CA LEU A 38 3.30 -8.36 -0.65
C LEU A 38 4.33 -8.78 0.41
N TYR A 39 4.01 -9.81 1.20
CA TYR A 39 4.80 -10.20 2.37
C TYR A 39 5.75 -11.38 2.15
N SER A 40 5.62 -12.15 1.06
CA SER A 40 6.34 -13.43 0.90
C SER A 40 7.85 -13.33 1.10
N ASP A 41 8.44 -12.20 0.72
CA ASP A 41 9.89 -11.98 0.76
C ASP A 41 10.28 -10.62 1.35
N LEU A 42 9.39 -9.98 2.12
CA LEU A 42 9.77 -8.74 2.79
C LEU A 42 10.80 -9.05 3.88
N PRO A 43 12.01 -8.47 3.83
CA PRO A 43 12.97 -8.60 4.91
C PRO A 43 12.32 -8.13 6.23
N GLN A 44 12.55 -8.86 7.32
CA GLN A 44 12.00 -8.50 8.62
C GLN A 44 13.06 -7.82 9.47
N VAL A 45 12.65 -6.76 10.17
CA VAL A 45 13.48 -6.05 11.15
C VAL A 45 12.96 -6.42 12.53
N ALA A 46 13.83 -7.01 13.35
CA ALA A 46 13.49 -7.39 14.71
C ALA A 46 13.20 -6.15 15.55
N CYS A 47 12.15 -6.22 16.37
CA CYS A 47 11.90 -5.20 17.38
C CYS A 47 12.94 -5.29 18.50
N TYR A 48 13.29 -4.13 19.04
CA TYR A 48 14.06 -3.94 20.26
C TYR A 48 13.23 -3.12 21.25
N ASP A 49 13.60 -3.13 22.53
CA ASP A 49 12.90 -2.34 23.53
C ASP A 49 12.95 -0.85 23.17
N GLY A 50 11.79 -0.19 23.12
CA GLY A 50 11.70 1.21 22.71
C GLY A 50 11.60 1.45 21.20
N CYS A 51 11.60 0.41 20.36
CA CYS A 51 11.51 0.55 18.89
C CYS A 51 10.29 1.35 18.37
N GLN A 52 9.29 1.56 19.23
CA GLN A 52 8.07 2.26 18.91
C GLN A 52 8.12 3.78 19.11
N GLU A 53 9.25 4.33 19.56
CA GLU A 53 9.40 5.78 19.76
C GLU A 53 9.20 6.56 18.45
N CYS A 54 9.60 6.00 17.32
CA CYS A 54 9.38 6.59 16.00
C CYS A 54 8.04 6.17 15.34
N CYS A 55 7.19 5.39 16.01
CA CYS A 55 5.96 4.86 15.40
C CYS A 55 4.82 5.87 15.39
N GLY A 56 4.42 6.29 14.18
CA GLY A 56 3.28 7.17 13.96
C GLY A 56 2.04 6.46 13.40
N ALA A 57 0.98 7.24 13.21
CA ALA A 57 -0.19 6.84 12.45
C ALA A 57 0.20 6.36 11.05
N VAL A 58 -0.31 5.19 10.64
CA VAL A 58 -0.12 4.68 9.27
C VAL A 58 -1.45 4.24 8.68
N TRP A 59 -1.51 4.23 7.36
CA TRP A 59 -2.64 3.65 6.64
C TRP A 59 -2.64 2.13 6.71
N TRP A 60 -3.84 1.56 6.59
CA TRP A 60 -4.11 0.13 6.52
C TRP A 60 -5.00 -0.14 5.30
N SER A 61 -4.66 -1.18 4.54
CA SER A 61 -5.51 -1.75 3.49
C SER A 61 -6.69 -2.52 4.07
N GLU A 62 -7.72 -2.75 3.25
CA GLU A 62 -8.90 -3.52 3.67
C GLU A 62 -8.55 -4.95 4.10
N TRP A 63 -7.62 -5.61 3.38
CA TRP A 63 -7.17 -6.94 3.74
C TRP A 63 -6.51 -6.96 5.13
N GLU A 64 -5.67 -5.96 5.45
CA GLU A 64 -5.00 -5.91 6.75
C GLU A 64 -5.98 -5.63 7.89
N LEU A 65 -6.94 -4.74 7.65
CA LEU A 65 -8.01 -4.46 8.62
C LEU A 65 -8.87 -5.70 8.90
N ALA A 66 -9.07 -6.56 7.90
CA ALA A 66 -9.80 -7.82 8.07
C ALA A 66 -9.06 -8.82 8.98
N GLN A 67 -7.73 -8.67 9.17
CA GLN A 67 -6.93 -9.51 10.08
C GLN A 67 -6.96 -9.05 11.54
N LEU A 68 -7.53 -7.87 11.81
CA LEU A 68 -7.67 -7.33 13.16
C LEU A 68 -8.97 -7.79 13.82
N THR A 69 -9.02 -7.76 15.14
CA THR A 69 -10.26 -7.93 15.90
C THR A 69 -11.16 -6.70 15.75
N ALA A 70 -12.41 -6.78 16.21
CA ALA A 70 -13.32 -5.63 16.23
C ALA A 70 -12.76 -4.50 17.12
N ASP A 71 -12.22 -4.84 18.29
CA ASP A 71 -11.66 -3.87 19.23
C ASP A 71 -10.40 -3.18 18.68
N GLU A 72 -9.53 -3.93 17.99
CA GLU A 72 -8.36 -3.36 17.34
C GLU A 72 -8.73 -2.41 16.19
N ARG A 73 -9.78 -2.73 15.43
CA ARG A 73 -10.32 -1.81 14.43
C ARG A 73 -10.95 -0.57 15.08
N ALA A 74 -11.59 -0.70 16.23
CA ALA A 74 -12.11 0.43 16.98
C ALA A 74 -10.96 1.34 17.46
N LYS A 75 -9.87 0.77 17.98
CA LYS A 75 -8.62 1.51 18.29
C LYS A 75 -8.12 2.33 17.11
N LEU A 76 -8.10 1.74 15.91
CA LEU A 76 -7.70 2.44 14.69
C LEU A 76 -8.64 3.57 14.29
N ALA A 77 -9.93 3.51 14.62
CA ALA A 77 -10.85 4.61 14.36
C ALA A 77 -10.51 5.85 15.21
N GLU A 78 -9.84 5.68 16.35
CA GLU A 78 -9.35 6.78 17.18
C GLU A 78 -7.98 7.34 16.71
N GLN A 79 -7.31 6.66 15.76
CA GLN A 79 -6.00 7.05 15.23
C GLN A 79 -5.98 8.45 14.62
N GLU A 80 -7.10 8.94 14.07
CA GLU A 80 -7.22 10.29 13.49
C GLU A 80 -7.00 11.41 14.53
N ARG A 81 -7.11 11.08 15.83
CA ARG A 81 -6.98 12.05 16.92
C ARG A 81 -5.60 12.05 17.59
N VAL A 82 -4.70 11.16 17.16
CA VAL A 82 -3.39 10.97 17.80
C VAL A 82 -2.28 10.86 16.76
N THR A 83 -1.12 11.42 17.08
CA THR A 83 0.08 11.38 16.23
C THR A 83 0.84 10.06 16.37
N ARG A 84 0.77 9.44 17.55
CA ARG A 84 1.40 8.14 17.86
C ARG A 84 0.50 6.99 17.41
N CYS A 85 1.10 5.89 16.95
CA CYS A 85 0.35 4.68 16.62
C CYS A 85 -0.45 4.17 17.83
N VAL A 86 -1.73 3.86 17.66
CA VAL A 86 -2.61 3.35 18.74
C VAL A 86 -2.23 1.96 19.24
N PHE A 87 -1.44 1.21 18.48
CA PHE A 87 -0.92 -0.10 18.89
C PHE A 87 0.46 -0.03 19.55
N ALA A 88 0.99 1.18 19.75
CA ALA A 88 2.26 1.41 20.41
C ALA A 88 2.06 1.52 21.93
N VAL A 89 2.00 0.38 22.63
CA VAL A 89 1.66 0.26 24.06
C VAL A 89 2.86 -0.31 24.83
N ASP A 90 3.23 0.31 25.95
CA ASP A 90 4.27 -0.18 26.88
C ASP A 90 5.61 -0.55 26.22
N GLY A 91 6.07 0.25 25.26
CA GLY A 91 7.32 0.04 24.56
C GLY A 91 7.25 -0.99 23.42
N ARG A 92 6.08 -1.58 23.14
CA ARG A 92 5.91 -2.69 22.18
C ARG A 92 4.70 -2.48 21.25
N CYS A 93 4.73 -3.18 20.12
CA CYS A 93 3.60 -3.22 19.20
C CYS A 93 2.66 -4.38 19.56
N GLU A 94 1.42 -4.09 19.97
CA GLU A 94 0.42 -5.11 20.31
C GLU A 94 0.02 -6.00 19.11
N VAL A 95 0.21 -5.50 17.89
CA VAL A 95 -0.17 -6.18 16.64
C VAL A 95 1.05 -6.51 15.77
N TYR A 96 2.22 -6.73 16.36
CA TYR A 96 3.50 -6.86 15.63
C TYR A 96 3.44 -7.80 14.41
N ASP A 97 2.86 -8.99 14.57
CA ASP A 97 2.76 -9.99 13.50
C ASP A 97 1.72 -9.66 12.44
N ARG A 98 0.81 -8.72 12.74
CA ARG A 98 -0.28 -8.26 11.87
C ARG A 98 -0.09 -6.82 11.39
N ARG A 99 1.11 -6.26 11.57
CA ARG A 99 1.48 -4.92 11.09
C ARG A 99 1.21 -4.76 9.59
N PRO A 100 0.77 -3.57 9.16
CA PRO A 100 0.50 -3.31 7.76
C PRO A 100 1.81 -3.21 6.97
N PHE A 101 1.72 -3.34 5.65
CA PHE A 101 2.81 -3.20 4.71
C PHE A 101 3.55 -1.88 4.92
N ALA A 102 2.81 -0.80 5.18
CA ALA A 102 3.38 0.52 5.48
C ALA A 102 4.36 0.52 6.67
N CYS A 103 4.10 -0.29 7.70
CA CYS A 103 5.05 -0.45 8.81
C CYS A 103 6.24 -1.35 8.44
N ARG A 104 6.01 -2.40 7.65
CA ARG A 104 7.02 -3.43 7.35
C ARG A 104 8.10 -3.00 6.39
N VAL A 105 7.87 -1.97 5.59
CA VAL A 105 8.89 -1.45 4.66
C VAL A 105 10.01 -0.70 5.39
N TYR A 106 9.75 -0.19 6.60
CA TYR A 106 10.79 0.47 7.41
C TYR A 106 11.82 -0.53 7.92
N GLY A 107 13.08 -0.22 7.66
CA GLY A 107 14.29 -1.04 7.80
C GLY A 107 14.38 -2.22 6.83
N ALA A 108 13.33 -2.51 6.05
CA ALA A 108 13.30 -3.60 5.09
C ALA A 108 13.57 -3.16 3.64
N VAL A 109 13.60 -1.87 3.36
CA VAL A 109 13.73 -1.28 2.01
C VAL A 109 14.87 -0.27 1.97
N GLU A 110 15.56 -0.19 0.84
CA GLU A 110 16.62 0.79 0.60
C GLU A 110 16.11 2.23 0.83
N GLY A 111 16.86 3.01 1.61
CA GLY A 111 16.51 4.40 1.89
C GLY A 111 15.34 4.61 2.88
N LEU A 112 14.81 3.53 3.47
CA LEU A 112 13.78 3.60 4.51
C LEU A 112 14.29 2.92 5.79
N PRO A 113 15.23 3.51 6.55
CA PRO A 113 15.67 2.94 7.83
C PRO A 113 14.54 2.96 8.89
N CYS A 114 14.62 2.05 9.85
CA CYS A 114 13.76 2.05 11.05
C CYS A 114 14.50 2.71 12.22
N GLY A 115 13.82 3.52 13.04
CA GLY A 115 14.40 4.11 14.25
C GLY A 115 15.76 4.77 14.02
N ASP A 116 16.75 4.38 14.83
CA ASP A 116 18.14 4.88 14.84
C ASP A 116 19.00 4.43 13.63
N GLY A 117 18.38 4.18 12.47
CA GLY A 117 19.09 3.68 11.29
C GLY A 117 19.07 2.15 11.14
N ALA A 118 18.23 1.45 11.92
CA ALA A 118 18.12 0.00 11.86
C ALA A 118 17.66 -0.48 10.48
N THR A 119 18.35 -1.51 9.98
CA THR A 119 18.07 -2.17 8.70
C THR A 119 18.08 -3.69 8.88
N CYS A 120 17.42 -4.40 7.97
CA CYS A 120 17.37 -5.86 8.02
C CYS A 120 18.78 -6.46 7.82
N PRO A 121 19.23 -7.41 8.66
CA PRO A 121 20.54 -8.05 8.51
C PRO A 121 20.74 -8.79 7.19
N ALA A 122 19.65 -9.26 6.57
CA ALA A 122 19.68 -9.93 5.26
C ALA A 122 19.93 -8.96 4.08
N GLY A 123 20.00 -7.66 4.35
CA GLY A 123 20.06 -6.59 3.36
C GLY A 123 18.67 -6.04 3.03
N PRO A 124 18.55 -4.73 2.78
CA PRO A 124 17.29 -4.13 2.40
C PRO A 124 16.87 -4.56 0.99
N LEU A 125 15.56 -4.66 0.77
CA LEU A 125 14.96 -4.86 -0.54
C LEU A 125 15.26 -3.65 -1.45
N PRO A 126 15.67 -3.88 -2.71
CA PRO A 126 15.91 -2.78 -3.65
C PRO A 126 14.70 -1.88 -3.85
N LEU A 127 14.91 -0.57 -3.91
CA LEU A 127 13.82 0.41 -3.97
C LEU A 127 12.84 0.14 -5.12
N ARG A 128 13.35 -0.24 -6.30
CA ARG A 128 12.51 -0.59 -7.47
C ARG A 128 11.54 -1.73 -7.18
N GLU A 129 11.96 -2.72 -6.42
CA GLU A 129 11.10 -3.86 -6.07
C GLU A 129 10.12 -3.48 -4.97
N ALA A 130 10.54 -2.65 -4.00
CA ALA A 130 9.66 -2.07 -3.00
C ALA A 130 8.55 -1.21 -3.64
N ASP A 131 8.87 -0.40 -4.65
CA ASP A 131 7.91 0.45 -5.37
C ASP A 131 6.85 -0.37 -6.11
N ARG A 132 7.24 -1.50 -6.72
CA ARG A 132 6.28 -2.43 -7.36
C ARG A 132 5.28 -2.97 -6.34
N ARG A 133 5.76 -3.37 -5.17
CA ARG A 133 4.91 -3.87 -4.07
C ARG A 133 4.04 -2.75 -3.50
N ARG A 134 4.60 -1.55 -3.33
CA ARG A 134 3.87 -0.36 -2.88
C ARG A 134 2.75 0.04 -3.84
N ALA A 135 2.94 -0.10 -5.16
CA ALA A 135 1.90 0.18 -6.14
C ALA A 135 0.66 -0.71 -5.94
N VAL A 136 0.84 -1.98 -5.61
CA VAL A 136 -0.26 -2.90 -5.27
C VAL A 136 -0.95 -2.48 -3.98
N TYR A 137 -0.16 -2.15 -2.94
CA TYR A 137 -0.67 -1.65 -1.67
C TYR A 137 -1.52 -0.37 -1.84
N LEU A 138 -0.99 0.62 -2.57
CA LEU A 138 -1.66 1.90 -2.78
C LEU A 138 -2.94 1.78 -3.62
N ARG A 139 -3.01 0.86 -4.57
CA ARG A 139 -4.25 0.62 -5.32
C ARG A 139 -5.39 0.17 -4.41
N GLN A 140 -5.13 -0.64 -3.39
CA GLN A 140 -6.16 -1.01 -2.42
C GLN A 140 -6.56 0.18 -1.54
N ALA A 141 -5.58 0.97 -1.10
CA ALA A 141 -5.85 2.18 -0.33
C ALA A 141 -6.72 3.18 -1.11
N LEU A 142 -6.45 3.36 -2.40
CA LEU A 142 -7.22 4.26 -3.26
C LEU A 142 -8.62 3.71 -3.63
N ARG A 143 -8.81 2.38 -3.64
CA ARG A 143 -10.15 1.78 -3.73
C ARG A 143 -10.98 2.10 -2.48
N ARG A 144 -10.39 1.97 -1.29
CA ARG A 144 -11.05 2.33 -0.02
C ARG A 144 -11.46 3.80 0.04
N SER A 145 -10.68 4.70 -0.57
CA SER A 145 -11.03 6.12 -0.63
C SER A 145 -12.05 6.49 -1.72
N GLY A 146 -12.58 5.51 -2.47
CA GLY A 146 -13.45 5.74 -3.64
C GLY A 146 -12.74 6.42 -4.82
N ALA A 147 -11.41 6.54 -4.80
CA ALA A 147 -10.65 7.24 -5.85
C ALA A 147 -10.40 6.37 -7.10
N LEU A 148 -10.67 5.06 -7.01
CA LEU A 148 -10.51 4.08 -8.09
C LEU A 148 -11.80 3.32 -8.43
N ASP A 149 -12.96 3.89 -8.13
CA ASP A 149 -14.23 3.29 -8.53
C ASP A 149 -14.26 3.12 -10.06
N GLU A 150 -14.37 1.88 -10.54
CA GLU A 150 -14.50 1.56 -11.97
C GLU A 150 -15.89 1.90 -12.54
N GLY A 151 -16.56 2.89 -11.95
CA GLY A 151 -17.89 3.34 -12.32
C GLY A 151 -17.89 4.85 -12.42
N GLY A 152 -17.51 5.37 -13.59
CA GLY A 152 -17.93 6.70 -13.98
C GLY A 152 -19.46 6.73 -13.95
N LYS A 153 -20.04 7.34 -12.90
CA LYS A 153 -21.37 7.91 -13.01
C LYS A 153 -21.22 9.11 -13.93
N ASP A 154 -21.48 8.87 -15.22
CA ASP A 154 -21.80 9.90 -16.19
C ASP A 154 -22.83 10.84 -15.55
N GLY A 155 -22.45 12.10 -15.38
CA GLY A 155 -23.27 13.17 -14.84
C GLY A 155 -24.38 13.54 -15.82
N ARG A 156 -25.35 12.65 -15.99
CA ARG A 156 -26.64 12.92 -16.63
C ARG A 156 -27.77 12.38 -15.77
N ASP A 157 -28.09 13.14 -14.73
CA ASP A 157 -29.48 13.24 -14.29
C ASP A 157 -29.73 14.63 -13.71
N THR A 158 -29.98 15.58 -14.62
CA THR A 158 -30.78 16.76 -14.32
C THR A 158 -32.08 16.60 -15.10
N ARG A 159 -33.14 16.23 -14.40
CA ARG A 159 -34.51 16.32 -14.89
C ARG A 159 -35.29 17.27 -14.01
#